data_AF-A0AAV5CS37-F1
#
_entry.id   AF-A0AAV5CS37-F1
#
_cell.length_a   1.000
_cell.length_b   1.000
_cell.length_c   1.000
_cell.angle_alpha   90.00
_cell.angle_beta   90.00
_cell.angle_gamma   90.00
#
_symmetry.space_group_name_H-M   'P 1'
#
loop_
_entity.id
_entity.type
_entity.pdbx_description
1 polymer ?
#
loop_
_entity_poly.entity_id
_entity_poly.type
_entity_poly.pdbx_seq_one_letter_code
_entity_poly.pdbx_strand_id
1 'polypeptide(L)'
;MTEAEQTREREEVEVGGYGIGLTDWSAAPTYAKFTIFVIAASIGHPGAVVASLVACGIMNAASQISANVMQDFKTGYLTLTSPQVMLTAQIYGIILGAIINPCIYYAFKETVRGKQPIGSLKSEFPCPYAGVYRAIGIIGMGGVKEIPKHCVTFCTVAFFITLAMNSLKLVSQKKGWTIMNYLPSMTALALPFFSGPYIAIPMCIGSVVVYVWNKVDGQSAEVLSSAVAAGLTCGEGLFTLPTALLTMKKVRPPICMKFLPSGKELGKVDSFLSSFASTNS
;
A
#
# COMPACT_ATOMS: atom_id res chain seq x y z
N MET A 1 -28.70 7.84 -16.43
CA MET A 1 -28.26 7.49 -15.06
C MET A 1 -29.38 7.86 -14.12
N THR A 2 -30.08 6.85 -13.62
CA THR A 2 -31.21 6.99 -12.69
C THR A 2 -30.69 7.27 -11.27
N GLU A 3 -31.44 8.02 -10.46
CA GLU A 3 -31.08 8.37 -9.07
C GLU A 3 -30.61 7.15 -8.23
N ALA A 4 -31.11 5.95 -8.52
CA ALA A 4 -30.68 4.72 -7.88
C ALA A 4 -29.23 4.31 -8.20
N GLU A 5 -28.75 4.49 -9.44
CA GLU A 5 -27.33 4.31 -9.78
C GLU A 5 -26.47 5.35 -9.08
N GLN A 6 -26.94 6.61 -9.04
CA GLN A 6 -26.22 7.73 -8.43
C GLN A 6 -26.21 7.68 -6.89
N THR A 7 -27.09 6.88 -6.28
CA THR A 7 -27.09 6.60 -4.83
C THR A 7 -26.21 5.39 -4.52
N ARG A 8 -26.19 4.38 -5.41
CA ARG A 8 -25.32 3.19 -5.29
C ARG A 8 -23.85 3.52 -5.52
N GLU A 9 -23.53 4.37 -6.49
CA GLU A 9 -22.20 4.95 -6.68
C GLU A 9 -21.80 5.82 -5.48
N ARG A 10 -22.77 6.51 -4.84
CA ARG A 10 -22.53 7.28 -3.61
C ARG A 10 -22.13 6.38 -2.46
N GLU A 11 -22.82 5.26 -2.25
CA GLU A 11 -22.47 4.27 -1.22
C GLU A 11 -21.12 3.58 -1.50
N GLU A 12 -20.80 3.20 -2.74
CA GLU A 12 -19.50 2.59 -3.06
C GLU A 12 -18.33 3.58 -2.89
N VAL A 13 -18.54 4.85 -3.26
CA VAL A 13 -17.56 5.94 -3.01
C VAL A 13 -17.44 6.24 -1.51
N GLU A 14 -18.52 6.13 -0.75
CA GLU A 14 -18.54 6.36 0.69
C GLU A 14 -17.80 5.26 1.45
N VAL A 15 -17.91 3.98 1.08
CA VAL A 15 -17.20 2.88 1.78
C VAL A 15 -15.68 2.95 1.57
N GLY A 16 -15.22 3.27 0.35
CA GLY A 16 -13.79 3.47 0.06
C GLY A 16 -13.25 4.79 0.64
N GLY A 17 -14.00 5.88 0.44
CA GLY A 17 -13.65 7.22 0.91
C GLY A 17 -13.70 7.38 2.43
N TYR A 18 -14.58 6.65 3.13
CA TYR A 18 -14.64 6.62 4.60
C TYR A 18 -13.40 5.95 5.19
N GLY A 19 -12.96 4.83 4.62
CA GLY A 19 -11.73 4.14 5.03
C GLY A 19 -10.51 5.05 4.91
N ILE A 20 -10.34 5.66 3.73
CA ILE A 20 -9.26 6.64 3.49
C ILE A 20 -9.42 7.86 4.39
N GLY A 21 -10.64 8.37 4.55
CA GLY A 21 -10.94 9.53 5.38
C GLY A 21 -10.64 9.31 6.87
N LEU A 22 -10.72 8.07 7.36
CA LEU A 22 -10.43 7.71 8.75
C LEU A 22 -8.99 7.31 9.00
N THR A 23 -8.34 6.66 8.03
CA THR A 23 -7.06 5.98 8.23
C THR A 23 -5.94 6.48 7.34
N ASP A 24 -6.25 7.44 6.47
CA ASP A 24 -5.35 7.97 5.43
C ASP A 24 -4.78 6.87 4.51
N TRP A 25 -5.51 5.75 4.40
CA TRP A 25 -5.05 4.55 3.71
C TRP A 25 -6.00 4.14 2.58
N SER A 26 -5.45 3.97 1.38
CA SER A 26 -6.16 3.43 0.21
C SER A 26 -6.12 1.90 0.20
N ALA A 27 -7.29 1.27 0.26
CA ALA A 27 -7.45 -0.17 0.07
C ALA A 27 -7.52 -0.58 -1.42
N ALA A 28 -7.34 0.35 -2.37
CA ALA A 28 -7.36 0.10 -3.80
C ALA A 28 -6.53 -1.12 -4.25
N PRO A 29 -5.26 -1.30 -3.83
CA PRO A 29 -4.47 -2.45 -4.26
C PRO A 29 -5.02 -3.78 -3.72
N THR A 30 -5.71 -3.78 -2.59
CA THR A 30 -6.33 -4.98 -2.02
C THR A 30 -7.59 -5.36 -2.80
N TYR A 31 -8.45 -4.37 -3.10
CA TYR A 31 -9.63 -4.59 -3.94
C TYR A 31 -9.25 -5.05 -5.35
N ALA A 32 -8.23 -4.43 -5.94
CA ALA A 32 -7.75 -4.81 -7.26
C ALA A 32 -7.25 -6.27 -7.32
N LYS A 33 -6.53 -6.72 -6.29
CA LYS A 33 -6.11 -8.14 -6.17
C LYS A 33 -7.31 -9.09 -6.06
N PHE A 34 -8.35 -8.68 -5.34
CA PHE A 34 -9.59 -9.47 -5.24
C PHE A 34 -10.31 -9.56 -6.60
N THR A 35 -10.32 -8.47 -7.37
CA THR A 35 -10.85 -8.45 -8.74
C THR A 35 -10.12 -9.45 -9.64
N ILE A 36 -8.80 -9.65 -9.45
CA ILE A 36 -8.06 -10.70 -10.19
C ILE A 36 -8.74 -12.05 -9.96
N PHE A 37 -8.98 -12.41 -8.70
CA PHE A 37 -9.56 -13.70 -8.32
C PHE A 37 -10.97 -13.88 -8.91
N VAL A 38 -11.83 -12.87 -8.78
CA VAL A 38 -13.22 -12.93 -9.27
C VAL A 38 -13.29 -13.10 -10.78
N ILE A 39 -12.53 -12.31 -11.54
CA ILE A 39 -12.53 -12.37 -13.01
C ILE A 39 -11.88 -13.67 -13.49
N ALA A 40 -10.80 -14.11 -12.83
CA ALA A 40 -10.14 -15.37 -13.16
C ALA A 40 -11.06 -16.57 -12.94
N ALA A 41 -11.78 -16.60 -11.81
CA ALA A 41 -12.75 -17.66 -11.47
C ALA A 41 -13.96 -17.68 -12.42
N SER A 42 -14.37 -16.51 -12.92
CA SER A 42 -15.53 -16.40 -13.81
C SER A 42 -15.25 -16.92 -15.24
N ILE A 43 -14.03 -16.76 -15.73
CA ILE A 43 -13.66 -17.15 -17.10
C ILE A 43 -13.18 -18.60 -17.18
N GLY A 44 -12.48 -19.11 -16.15
CA GLY A 44 -12.11 -20.54 -16.04
C GLY A 44 -11.15 -21.10 -17.10
N HIS A 45 -10.63 -20.27 -18.02
CA HIS A 45 -9.70 -20.66 -19.08
C HIS A 45 -8.30 -20.06 -18.87
N PRO A 46 -7.23 -20.61 -19.48
CA PRO A 46 -5.87 -20.08 -19.34
C PRO A 46 -5.72 -18.59 -19.70
N GLY A 47 -6.52 -18.08 -20.64
CA GLY A 47 -6.58 -16.65 -20.99
C GLY A 47 -7.13 -15.74 -19.88
N ALA A 48 -7.81 -16.32 -18.88
CA ALA A 48 -8.40 -15.59 -17.76
C ALA A 48 -7.35 -14.86 -16.91
N VAL A 49 -6.12 -15.38 -16.81
CA VAL A 49 -5.05 -14.73 -16.05
C VAL A 49 -4.69 -13.37 -16.66
N VAL A 50 -4.61 -13.28 -17.99
CA VAL A 50 -4.28 -12.02 -18.66
C VAL A 50 -5.45 -11.03 -18.53
N ALA A 51 -6.67 -11.50 -18.77
CA ALA A 51 -7.88 -10.66 -18.63
C ALA A 51 -8.06 -10.12 -17.20
N SER A 52 -7.85 -10.97 -16.20
CA SER A 52 -7.95 -10.59 -14.78
C SER A 52 -6.86 -9.62 -14.32
N LEU A 53 -5.64 -9.73 -14.87
CA LEU A 53 -4.56 -8.77 -14.62
C LEU A 53 -4.86 -7.39 -15.22
N VAL A 54 -5.43 -7.34 -16.43
CA VAL A 54 -5.87 -6.08 -17.05
C VAL A 54 -7.01 -5.45 -16.23
N ALA A 55 -8.00 -6.25 -15.84
CA ALA A 55 -9.11 -5.78 -14.99
C ALA A 55 -8.62 -5.23 -13.64
N CYS A 56 -7.64 -5.89 -13.03
CA CYS A 56 -6.97 -5.41 -11.83
C CYS A 56 -6.28 -4.05 -12.03
N GLY A 57 -5.58 -3.86 -13.15
CA GLY A 57 -4.93 -2.59 -13.45
C GLY A 57 -5.93 -1.44 -13.53
N ILE A 58 -7.05 -1.66 -14.24
CA ILE A 58 -8.12 -0.67 -14.40
C ILE A 58 -8.78 -0.37 -13.05
N MET A 59 -9.16 -1.40 -12.29
CA MET A 59 -9.77 -1.24 -10.96
C MET A 59 -8.84 -0.47 -10.03
N ASN A 60 -7.56 -0.84 -9.97
CA ASN A 60 -6.60 -0.16 -9.11
C ASN A 60 -6.45 1.32 -9.48
N ALA A 61 -6.34 1.62 -10.78
CA ALA A 61 -6.21 3.01 -11.24
C ALA A 61 -7.47 3.83 -10.92
N ALA A 62 -8.66 3.30 -11.23
CA ALA A 62 -9.92 3.97 -10.96
C ALA A 62 -10.11 4.24 -9.46
N SER A 63 -9.98 3.20 -8.62
CA SER A 63 -10.14 3.35 -7.17
C SER A 63 -9.09 4.28 -6.55
N GLN A 64 -7.84 4.22 -7.01
CA GLN A 64 -6.77 5.09 -6.49
C GLN A 64 -6.98 6.55 -6.88
N ILE A 65 -7.45 6.84 -8.09
CA ILE A 65 -7.72 8.22 -8.51
C ILE A 65 -8.89 8.78 -7.68
N SER A 66 -9.98 8.04 -7.53
CA SER A 66 -11.11 8.45 -6.70
C SER A 66 -10.71 8.70 -5.24
N ALA A 67 -9.88 7.82 -4.69
CA ALA A 67 -9.30 7.93 -3.36
C ALA A 67 -8.51 9.24 -3.18
N ASN A 68 -7.54 9.49 -4.05
CA ASN A 68 -6.67 10.66 -3.98
C ASN A 68 -7.47 11.96 -4.14
N VAL A 69 -8.42 11.99 -5.09
CA VAL A 69 -9.26 13.17 -5.31
C VAL A 69 -10.08 13.50 -4.06
N MET A 70 -10.68 12.50 -3.41
CA MET A 70 -11.43 12.71 -2.16
C MET A 70 -10.54 13.20 -1.02
N GLN A 71 -9.34 12.64 -0.89
CA GLN A 71 -8.36 13.02 0.13
C GLN A 71 -7.88 14.47 -0.05
N ASP A 72 -7.59 14.86 -1.29
CA ASP A 72 -7.17 16.22 -1.63
C ASP A 72 -8.30 17.24 -1.39
N PHE A 73 -9.54 16.95 -1.78
CA PHE A 73 -10.67 17.83 -1.50
C PHE A 73 -10.95 17.99 -0.01
N LYS A 74 -10.84 16.90 0.76
CA LYS A 74 -10.94 16.95 2.23
C LYS A 74 -9.83 17.81 2.83
N THR A 75 -8.59 17.63 2.36
CA THR A 75 -7.45 18.43 2.80
C THR A 75 -7.66 19.90 2.45
N GLY A 76 -8.10 20.19 1.22
CA GLY A 76 -8.45 21.54 0.78
C GLY A 76 -9.53 22.20 1.62
N TYR A 77 -10.55 21.44 2.04
CA TYR A 77 -11.57 21.92 2.97
C TYR A 77 -10.97 22.27 4.34
N LEU A 78 -10.11 21.41 4.88
CA LEU A 78 -9.43 21.65 6.17
C LEU A 78 -8.46 22.84 6.12
N THR A 79 -7.81 23.09 4.99
CA THR A 79 -6.90 24.23 4.78
C THR A 79 -7.62 25.48 4.26
N LEU A 80 -8.96 25.49 4.24
CA LEU A 80 -9.79 26.59 3.71
C LEU A 80 -9.41 27.01 2.29
N THR A 81 -8.89 26.08 1.50
CA THR A 81 -8.46 26.29 0.12
C THR A 81 -9.65 26.14 -0.83
N SER A 82 -9.72 27.01 -1.85
CA SER A 82 -10.79 26.95 -2.84
C SER A 82 -10.77 25.61 -3.62
N PRO A 83 -11.92 24.93 -3.77
CA PRO A 83 -12.00 23.65 -4.49
C PRO A 83 -11.59 23.78 -5.97
N GLN A 84 -11.76 24.96 -6.58
CA GLN A 84 -11.35 25.20 -7.97
C GLN A 84 -9.82 25.21 -8.12
N VAL A 85 -9.11 25.77 -7.13
CA VAL A 85 -7.65 25.80 -7.12
C VAL A 85 -7.11 24.38 -6.92
N MET A 86 -7.73 23.61 -6.02
CA MET A 86 -7.36 22.20 -5.80
C MET A 86 -7.52 21.37 -7.08
N LEU A 87 -8.67 21.48 -7.76
CA LEU A 87 -8.92 20.77 -9.01
C LEU A 87 -7.91 21.17 -10.11
N THR A 88 -7.61 22.46 -10.21
CA THR A 88 -6.64 22.97 -11.19
C THR A 88 -5.24 22.41 -10.91
N ALA A 89 -4.82 22.35 -9.63
CA ALA A 89 -3.54 21.78 -9.23
C ALA A 89 -3.45 20.28 -9.56
N GLN A 90 -4.51 19.51 -9.35
CA GLN A 90 -4.57 18.09 -9.73
C GLN A 90 -4.42 17.89 -11.23
N ILE A 91 -5.10 18.71 -12.06
CA ILE A 91 -4.99 18.63 -13.52
C ILE A 91 -3.53 18.89 -13.96
N TYR A 92 -2.88 19.92 -13.41
CA TYR A 92 -1.45 20.16 -13.68
C TYR A 92 -0.56 19.00 -13.24
N GLY A 93 -0.83 18.41 -12.07
CA GLY A 93 -0.12 17.23 -11.59
C GLY A 93 -0.27 16.02 -12.54
N ILE A 94 -1.46 15.79 -13.07
CA ILE A 94 -1.73 14.72 -14.05
C ILE A 94 -0.96 14.98 -15.35
N ILE A 95 -0.99 16.21 -15.87
CA ILE A 95 -0.29 16.58 -17.11
C ILE A 95 1.23 16.39 -16.95
N LEU A 96 1.81 16.91 -15.85
CA LEU A 96 3.23 16.76 -15.57
C LEU A 96 3.61 15.29 -15.37
N GLY A 97 2.82 14.53 -14.61
CA GLY A 97 3.03 13.10 -14.40
C GLY A 97 2.94 12.28 -15.69
N ALA A 98 2.02 12.63 -16.60
CA ALA A 98 1.88 11.99 -17.90
C ALA A 98 3.10 12.19 -18.82
N ILE A 99 3.85 13.29 -18.63
CA ILE A 99 5.09 13.56 -19.38
C ILE A 99 6.31 12.94 -18.67
N ILE A 100 6.45 13.16 -17.36
CA ILE A 100 7.62 12.77 -16.58
C ILE A 100 7.71 11.24 -16.42
N ASN A 101 6.58 10.55 -16.16
CA ASN A 101 6.61 9.10 -15.90
C ASN A 101 7.11 8.28 -17.11
N PRO A 102 6.64 8.52 -18.35
CA PRO A 102 7.20 7.85 -19.54
C PRO A 102 8.69 8.17 -19.76
N CYS A 103 9.12 9.41 -19.51
CA CYS A 103 10.53 9.79 -19.63
C CYS A 103 11.41 9.00 -18.65
N ILE A 104 10.98 8.87 -17.39
CA ILE A 104 11.68 8.05 -16.39
C ILE A 104 11.70 6.58 -16.83
N TYR A 105 10.57 6.02 -17.27
CA TYR A 105 10.51 4.65 -17.76
C TYR A 105 11.46 4.40 -18.94
N TYR A 106 11.54 5.35 -19.88
CA TYR A 106 12.46 5.27 -21.01
C TYR A 106 13.93 5.32 -20.55
N ALA A 107 14.27 6.16 -19.58
CA ALA A 107 15.62 6.21 -18.99
C ALA A 107 16.02 4.89 -18.31
N PHE A 108 15.09 4.24 -17.59
CA PHE A 108 15.30 2.89 -17.04
C PHE A 108 15.46 1.84 -18.15
N LYS A 109 14.69 1.95 -19.24
CA LYS A 109 14.81 1.04 -20.39
C LYS A 109 16.16 1.14 -21.08
N GLU A 110 16.67 2.36 -21.30
CA GLU A 110 17.98 2.57 -21.92
C GLU A 110 19.15 2.09 -21.04
N THR A 111 19.06 2.24 -19.71
CA THR A 111 20.11 1.73 -18.79
C THR A 111 20.21 0.20 -18.74
N VAL A 112 19.12 -0.51 -19.09
CA VAL A 112 19.06 -1.97 -19.14
C VAL A 112 19.28 -2.52 -20.56
N ARG A 113 19.41 -1.63 -21.57
CA ARG A 113 19.56 -1.99 -22.99
C ARG A 113 20.78 -2.91 -23.19
N GLY A 114 20.52 -4.18 -23.51
CA GLY A 114 21.55 -5.23 -23.68
C GLY A 114 21.53 -6.32 -22.61
N LYS A 115 20.78 -6.16 -21.51
CA LYS A 115 20.47 -7.21 -20.51
C LYS A 115 19.02 -7.69 -20.69
N GLN A 116 18.61 -8.70 -19.92
CA GLN A 116 17.24 -9.24 -19.93
C GLN A 116 16.18 -8.13 -19.77
N PRO A 117 14.98 -8.30 -20.37
CA PRO A 117 13.91 -7.29 -20.27
C PRO A 117 13.55 -6.97 -18.82
N ILE A 118 13.19 -5.71 -18.57
CA ILE A 118 12.69 -5.22 -17.29
C ILE A 118 11.54 -6.12 -16.83
N GLY A 119 11.56 -6.55 -15.56
CA GLY A 119 10.54 -7.42 -14.99
C GLY A 119 10.84 -8.92 -15.08
N SER A 120 11.88 -9.35 -15.80
CA SER A 120 12.39 -10.72 -15.68
C SER A 120 12.99 -10.97 -14.29
N LEU A 121 12.82 -12.19 -13.74
CA LEU A 121 13.33 -12.58 -12.43
C LEU A 121 14.86 -12.41 -12.28
N LYS A 122 15.60 -12.49 -13.39
CA LYS A 122 17.07 -12.33 -13.41
C LYS A 122 17.51 -10.96 -13.94
N SER A 123 16.58 -10.04 -14.16
CA SER A 123 16.93 -8.67 -14.57
C SER A 123 17.41 -7.87 -13.36
N GLU A 124 18.15 -6.79 -13.63
CA GLU A 124 18.65 -5.86 -12.61
C GLU A 124 17.50 -5.15 -11.85
N PHE A 125 16.31 -5.13 -12.47
CA PHE A 125 15.07 -4.58 -11.91
C PHE A 125 13.95 -5.63 -11.95
N PRO A 126 13.95 -6.60 -11.03
CA PRO A 126 12.89 -7.61 -10.97
C PRO A 126 11.57 -6.96 -10.59
N CYS A 127 10.45 -7.49 -11.11
CA CYS A 127 9.11 -7.08 -10.70
C CYS A 127 8.55 -8.10 -9.69
N PRO A 128 8.80 -7.93 -8.38
CA PRO A 128 8.42 -8.94 -7.38
C PRO A 128 6.90 -9.13 -7.32
N TYR A 129 6.13 -8.06 -7.53
CA TYR A 129 4.67 -8.11 -7.49
C TYR A 129 4.04 -8.78 -8.70
N ALA A 130 4.68 -8.77 -9.87
CA ALA A 130 4.12 -9.42 -11.07
C ALA A 130 3.94 -10.92 -10.86
N GLY A 131 4.90 -11.58 -10.20
CA GLY A 131 4.80 -13.00 -9.86
C GLY A 131 3.64 -13.30 -8.91
N VAL A 132 3.45 -12.45 -7.90
CA VAL A 132 2.35 -12.56 -6.92
C VAL A 132 1.00 -12.41 -7.62
N TYR A 133 0.84 -11.41 -8.48
CA TYR A 133 -0.44 -11.12 -9.13
C TYR A 133 -0.81 -12.23 -10.13
N ARG A 134 0.19 -12.74 -10.85
CA ARG A 134 0.01 -13.93 -11.71
C ARG A 134 -0.40 -15.16 -10.90
N ALA A 135 0.22 -15.39 -9.74
CA ALA A 135 -0.13 -16.51 -8.87
C ALA A 135 -1.58 -16.42 -8.38
N ILE A 136 -2.03 -15.22 -7.98
CA ILE A 136 -3.43 -14.98 -7.59
C ILE A 136 -4.38 -15.30 -8.75
N GLY A 137 -4.05 -14.88 -9.98
CA GLY A 137 -4.85 -15.20 -11.16
C GLY A 137 -4.93 -16.71 -11.44
N ILE A 138 -3.82 -17.44 -11.27
CA ILE A 138 -3.79 -18.90 -11.46
C ILE A 138 -4.65 -19.62 -10.42
N ILE A 139 -4.51 -19.24 -9.14
CA ILE A 139 -5.35 -19.78 -8.06
C ILE A 139 -6.82 -19.44 -8.33
N GLY A 140 -7.09 -18.21 -8.79
CA GLY A 140 -8.41 -17.75 -9.17
C GLY A 140 -9.08 -18.60 -10.25
N MET A 141 -8.34 -19.12 -11.24
CA MET A 141 -8.91 -19.97 -12.29
C MET A 141 -9.57 -21.24 -11.76
N GLY A 142 -9.03 -21.84 -10.69
CA GLY A 142 -9.66 -23.01 -10.05
C GLY A 142 -10.70 -22.64 -8.98
N GLY A 143 -10.97 -21.34 -8.82
CA GLY A 143 -11.99 -20.80 -7.93
C GLY A 143 -11.74 -21.14 -6.45
N VAL A 144 -12.83 -21.27 -5.70
CA VAL A 144 -12.79 -21.48 -4.24
C VAL A 144 -12.15 -22.83 -3.85
N LYS A 145 -12.07 -23.79 -4.79
CA LYS A 145 -11.52 -25.13 -4.53
C LYS A 145 -9.98 -25.15 -4.44
N GLU A 146 -9.31 -24.23 -5.11
CA GLU A 146 -7.84 -24.10 -5.09
C GLU A 146 -7.34 -23.22 -3.94
N ILE A 147 -8.23 -22.59 -3.19
CA ILE A 147 -7.87 -21.79 -2.02
C ILE A 147 -7.38 -22.72 -0.89
N PRO A 148 -6.34 -22.33 -0.11
CA PRO A 148 -5.88 -23.10 1.04
C PRO A 148 -7.02 -23.56 1.97
N LYS A 149 -6.88 -24.79 2.48
CA LYS A 149 -7.84 -25.39 3.43
C LYS A 149 -8.06 -24.45 4.62
N HIS A 150 -9.32 -24.27 5.02
CA HIS A 150 -9.79 -23.37 6.09
C HIS A 150 -9.72 -21.85 5.82
N CYS A 151 -9.21 -21.39 4.67
CA CYS A 151 -9.17 -19.95 4.37
C CYS A 151 -10.57 -19.31 4.38
N VAL A 152 -11.54 -19.95 3.72
CA VAL A 152 -12.93 -19.48 3.71
C VAL A 152 -13.51 -19.45 5.11
N THR A 153 -13.27 -20.50 5.91
CA THR A 153 -13.71 -20.56 7.31
C THR A 153 -13.13 -19.40 8.12
N PHE A 154 -11.84 -19.09 7.96
CA PHE A 154 -11.20 -17.96 8.62
C PHE A 154 -11.81 -16.62 8.19
N CYS A 155 -12.03 -16.42 6.88
CA CYS A 155 -12.70 -15.22 6.36
C CYS A 155 -14.13 -15.07 6.91
N THR A 156 -14.90 -16.16 6.99
CA THR A 156 -16.26 -16.15 7.55
C THR A 156 -16.25 -15.80 9.03
N VAL A 157 -15.35 -16.40 9.83
CA VAL A 157 -15.21 -16.08 11.25
C VAL A 157 -14.80 -14.62 11.45
N ALA A 158 -13.81 -14.14 10.70
CA ALA A 158 -13.36 -12.74 10.76
C ALA A 158 -14.47 -11.76 10.36
N PHE A 159 -15.30 -12.12 9.37
CA PHE A 159 -16.46 -11.33 8.96
C PHE A 159 -17.47 -11.19 10.11
N PHE A 160 -17.84 -12.30 10.77
CA PHE A 160 -18.78 -12.24 11.90
C PHE A 160 -18.21 -11.48 13.10
N ILE A 161 -16.92 -11.61 13.40
CA ILE A 161 -16.25 -10.82 14.45
C ILE A 161 -16.31 -9.32 14.10
N THR A 162 -15.97 -8.97 12.87
CA THR A 162 -15.97 -7.57 12.39
C THR A 162 -17.37 -6.99 12.41
N LEU A 163 -18.37 -7.76 11.97
CA LEU A 163 -19.77 -7.36 11.99
C LEU A 163 -20.24 -7.13 13.44
N ALA A 164 -19.99 -8.08 14.34
CA ALA A 164 -20.37 -7.96 15.75
C ALA A 164 -19.75 -6.72 16.40
N MET A 165 -18.47 -6.45 16.15
CA MET A 165 -17.78 -5.29 16.73
C MET A 165 -18.22 -3.96 16.14
N ASN A 166 -18.45 -3.88 14.83
CA ASN A 166 -18.99 -2.66 14.22
C ASN A 166 -20.43 -2.39 14.66
N SER A 167 -21.27 -3.43 14.76
CA SER A 167 -22.62 -3.31 15.31
C SER A 167 -22.59 -2.86 16.78
N LEU A 168 -21.70 -3.44 17.59
CA LEU A 168 -21.53 -3.05 19.00
C LEU A 168 -21.08 -1.58 19.12
N LYS A 169 -20.15 -1.14 18.27
CA LYS A 169 -19.70 0.25 18.21
C LYS A 169 -20.86 1.20 17.86
N LEU A 170 -21.67 0.85 16.85
CA LEU A 170 -22.81 1.67 16.43
C LEU A 170 -23.90 1.76 17.50
N VAL A 171 -24.23 0.65 18.16
CA VAL A 171 -25.20 0.63 19.26
C VAL A 171 -24.68 1.42 20.46
N SER A 172 -23.39 1.29 20.79
CA SER A 172 -22.73 2.04 21.86
C SER A 172 -22.76 3.55 21.60
N GLN A 173 -22.56 3.98 20.35
CA GLN A 173 -22.66 5.39 19.95
C GLN A 173 -24.09 5.93 20.11
N LYS A 174 -25.10 5.15 19.69
CA LYS A 174 -26.51 5.56 19.80
C LYS A 174 -27.03 5.62 21.24
N LYS A 175 -26.48 4.79 22.13
CA LYS A 175 -26.88 4.72 23.56
C LYS A 175 -25.97 5.51 24.51
N GLY A 176 -24.89 6.14 24.02
CA GLY A 176 -23.99 6.96 24.84
C GLY A 176 -23.16 6.18 25.86
N TRP A 177 -22.85 4.90 25.61
CA TRP A 177 -22.10 4.08 26.56
C TRP A 177 -20.61 4.45 26.58
N THR A 178 -20.01 4.57 27.77
CA THR A 178 -18.59 4.92 27.99
C THR A 178 -17.61 3.89 27.39
N ILE A 179 -18.10 2.68 27.10
CA ILE A 179 -17.34 1.60 26.43
C ILE A 179 -16.88 1.99 25.02
N MET A 180 -17.48 3.01 24.39
CA MET A 180 -17.10 3.49 23.06
C MET A 180 -15.63 3.90 22.93
N ASN A 181 -15.01 4.39 24.01
CA ASN A 181 -13.63 4.88 24.00
C ASN A 181 -12.58 3.75 23.98
N TYR A 182 -12.98 2.52 24.32
CA TYR A 182 -12.09 1.37 24.41
C TYR A 182 -12.28 0.36 23.27
N LEU A 183 -13.27 0.57 22.39
CA LEU A 183 -13.54 -0.34 21.29
C LEU A 183 -12.67 0.02 20.07
N PRO A 184 -11.68 -0.82 19.70
CA PRO A 184 -10.86 -0.55 18.53
C PRO A 184 -11.72 -0.66 17.26
N SER A 185 -11.43 0.21 16.29
CA SER A 185 -11.99 0.08 14.94
C SER A 185 -11.39 -1.15 14.28
N MET A 186 -12.21 -2.15 13.96
CA MET A 186 -11.75 -3.37 13.28
C MET A 186 -11.12 -3.06 11.92
N THR A 187 -11.60 -2.01 11.24
CA THR A 187 -11.00 -1.50 10.00
C THR A 187 -9.56 -1.01 10.23
N ALA A 188 -9.30 -0.28 11.32
CA ALA A 188 -7.96 0.21 11.64
C ALA A 188 -7.02 -0.94 12.07
N LEU A 189 -7.55 -1.94 12.78
CA LEU A 189 -6.78 -3.11 13.19
C LEU A 189 -6.36 -3.98 11.99
N ALA A 190 -7.19 -4.07 10.95
CA ALA A 190 -6.90 -4.88 9.77
C ALA A 190 -5.76 -4.31 8.89
N LEU A 191 -5.50 -3.00 8.93
CA LEU A 191 -4.53 -2.33 8.06
C LEU A 191 -3.09 -2.87 8.19
N PRO A 192 -2.51 -2.98 9.39
CA PRO A 192 -1.20 -3.62 9.60
C PRO A 192 -1.08 -5.02 9.01
N PHE A 193 -2.17 -5.81 8.99
CA PHE A 193 -2.15 -7.17 8.46
C PHE A 193 -2.07 -7.20 6.93
N PHE A 194 -2.51 -6.15 6.24
CA PHE A 194 -2.43 -6.07 4.78
C PHE A 194 -1.07 -5.58 4.27
N SER A 195 -0.48 -4.59 4.93
CA SER A 195 0.79 -3.99 4.50
C SER A 195 2.00 -4.61 5.22
N GLY A 196 1.80 -5.23 6.37
CA GLY A 196 2.86 -5.79 7.18
C GLY A 196 3.47 -4.77 8.16
N PRO A 197 4.52 -5.18 8.90
CA PRO A 197 5.03 -4.43 10.03
C PRO A 197 5.73 -3.12 9.64
N TYR A 198 6.13 -2.96 8.38
CA TYR A 198 6.88 -1.79 7.92
C TYR A 198 6.08 -0.49 8.02
N ILE A 199 4.75 -0.55 7.95
CA ILE A 199 3.86 0.60 8.17
C ILE A 199 3.44 0.66 9.64
N ALA A 200 3.13 -0.49 10.23
CA ALA A 200 2.61 -0.56 11.58
C ALA A 200 3.58 0.00 12.62
N ILE A 201 4.88 -0.30 12.50
CA ILE A 201 5.89 0.15 13.45
C ILE A 201 6.03 1.68 13.44
N PRO A 202 6.25 2.36 12.29
CA PRO A 202 6.25 3.82 12.23
C PRO A 202 4.94 4.46 12.73
N MET A 203 3.77 3.90 12.40
CA MET A 203 2.49 4.41 12.90
C MET A 203 2.38 4.32 14.43
N CYS A 204 2.84 3.23 15.04
CA CYS A 204 2.89 3.08 16.49
C CYS A 204 3.84 4.11 17.12
N ILE A 205 5.05 4.26 16.58
CA ILE A 205 6.03 5.24 17.06
C ILE A 205 5.46 6.66 16.95
N GLY A 206 4.91 7.01 15.78
CA GLY A 206 4.27 8.31 15.56
C GLY A 206 3.11 8.58 16.52
N SER A 207 2.28 7.57 16.79
CA SER A 207 1.18 7.66 17.77
C SER A 207 1.68 7.91 19.19
N VAL A 208 2.76 7.24 19.61
CA VAL A 208 3.38 7.45 20.94
C VAL A 208 3.97 8.86 21.03
N VAL A 209 4.66 9.33 19.98
CA VAL A 209 5.21 10.70 19.93
C VAL A 209 4.10 11.74 20.05
N VAL A 210 3.02 11.62 19.27
CA VAL A 210 1.87 12.53 19.33
C VAL A 210 1.14 12.43 20.67
N TYR A 211 1.05 11.25 21.28
CA TYR A 211 0.44 11.08 22.60
C TYR A 211 1.22 11.81 23.70
N VAL A 212 2.55 11.65 23.72
CA VAL A 212 3.43 12.35 24.66
C VAL A 212 3.39 13.85 24.41
N TRP A 213 3.40 14.28 23.14
CA TRP A 213 3.29 15.70 22.78
C TRP A 213 1.98 16.31 23.30
N ASN A 214 0.85 15.64 23.07
CA ASN A 214 -0.46 16.10 23.58
C ASN A 214 -0.50 16.24 25.11
N LYS A 215 0.28 15.44 25.85
CA LYS A 215 0.38 15.54 27.32
C LYS A 215 1.20 16.73 27.80
N VAL A 216 2.15 17.21 26.99
CA VAL A 216 2.99 18.36 27.31
C VAL A 216 2.34 19.66 26.82
N ASP A 217 1.88 19.67 25.57
CA ASP A 217 1.23 20.81 24.93
C ASP A 217 0.23 20.32 23.86
N GLY A 218 -1.06 20.29 24.25
CA GLY A 218 -2.14 19.86 23.36
C GLY A 218 -2.41 20.83 22.20
N GLN A 219 -2.22 22.14 22.40
CA GLN A 219 -2.49 23.12 21.34
C GLN A 219 -1.43 23.06 20.24
N SER A 220 -0.16 22.94 20.61
CA SER A 220 0.91 22.76 19.62
C SER A 220 0.81 21.41 18.91
N ALA A 221 0.43 20.34 19.62
CA ALA A 221 0.27 19.01 19.01
C ALA A 221 -0.83 19.00 17.94
N GLU A 222 -1.97 19.65 18.18
CA GLU A 222 -3.10 19.68 17.23
C GLU A 222 -2.73 20.39 15.91
N VAL A 223 -1.99 21.50 16.00
CA VAL A 223 -1.65 22.32 14.83
C VAL A 223 -0.38 21.84 14.11
N LEU A 224 0.63 21.37 14.86
CA LEU A 224 1.97 21.09 14.31
C LEU A 224 2.18 19.62 13.92
N SER A 225 1.39 18.69 14.47
CA SER A 225 1.58 17.25 14.21
C SER A 225 1.47 16.89 12.73
N SER A 226 0.50 17.49 12.02
CA SER A 226 0.32 17.28 10.58
C SER A 226 1.50 17.81 9.76
N ALA A 227 2.05 18.97 10.13
CA ALA A 227 3.21 19.56 9.49
C ALA A 227 4.49 18.72 9.70
N VAL A 228 4.70 18.22 10.93
CA VAL A 228 5.83 17.34 11.25
C VAL A 228 5.72 16.01 10.51
N ALA A 229 4.54 15.42 10.48
CA ALA A 229 4.29 14.18 9.73
C ALA A 229 4.56 14.36 8.24
N ALA A 230 4.05 15.44 7.63
CA ALA A 230 4.31 15.76 6.23
C ALA A 230 5.82 15.98 5.95
N GLY A 231 6.52 16.65 6.86
CA GLY A 231 7.98 16.85 6.77
C GLY A 231 8.77 15.53 6.82
N LEU A 232 8.39 14.60 7.70
CA LEU A 232 9.02 13.27 7.80
C LEU A 232 8.78 12.44 6.53
N THR A 233 7.56 12.43 6.00
CA THR A 233 7.22 11.75 4.74
C THR A 233 7.98 12.34 3.56
N CYS A 234 8.05 13.67 3.47
CA CYS A 234 8.83 14.35 2.42
C CYS A 234 10.33 14.04 2.55
N GLY A 235 10.84 13.98 3.78
CA GLY A 235 12.22 13.61 4.07
C GLY A 235 12.58 12.22 3.57
N GLU A 236 11.71 11.22 3.79
CA GLU A 236 11.90 9.87 3.23
C GLU A 236 12.01 9.91 1.69
N GLY A 237 11.08 10.62 1.03
CA GLY A 237 11.08 10.79 -0.42
C GLY A 237 12.36 11.46 -0.96
N LEU A 238 12.88 12.46 -0.25
CA LEU A 238 14.14 13.12 -0.61
C LEU A 238 15.35 12.18 -0.50
N PHE A 239 15.39 11.29 0.50
CA PHE A 239 16.47 10.32 0.66
C PHE A 239 16.48 9.21 -0.41
N THR A 240 15.34 8.92 -1.04
CA THR A 240 15.29 8.00 -2.18
C THR A 240 16.00 8.54 -3.43
N LEU A 241 16.05 9.87 -3.63
CA LEU A 241 16.66 10.47 -4.82
C LEU A 241 18.17 10.21 -4.93
N PRO A 242 19.01 10.48 -3.90
CA PRO A 242 20.42 10.08 -3.91
C PRO A 242 20.61 8.58 -4.11
N THR A 243 19.79 7.75 -3.46
CA THR A 243 19.87 6.29 -3.57
C THR A 243 19.61 5.82 -5.01
N ALA A 244 18.60 6.40 -5.68
CA ALA A 244 18.32 6.14 -7.07
C ALA A 244 19.47 6.60 -7.98
N LEU A 245 20.04 7.79 -7.75
CA LEU A 245 21.20 8.29 -8.49
C LEU A 245 22.44 7.41 -8.32
N LEU A 246 22.72 6.95 -7.10
CA LEU A 246 23.83 6.03 -6.81
C LEU A 246 23.63 4.67 -7.49
N THR A 247 22.39 4.17 -7.49
CA THR A 247 22.01 2.93 -8.20
C THR A 247 22.19 3.09 -9.71
N MET A 248 21.76 4.21 -10.30
CA MET A 248 21.97 4.50 -11.72
C MET A 248 23.46 4.62 -12.07
N LYS A 249 24.27 5.21 -11.19
CA LYS A 249 25.74 5.28 -11.35
C LYS A 249 26.47 3.97 -11.03
N LYS A 250 25.73 2.89 -10.71
CA LYS A 250 26.27 1.57 -10.33
C LYS A 250 27.32 1.63 -9.21
N VAL A 251 27.18 2.61 -8.32
CA VAL A 251 28.07 2.74 -7.16
C VAL A 251 27.77 1.57 -6.23
N ARG A 252 28.76 0.69 -6.03
CA ARG A 252 28.63 -0.43 -5.09
C ARG A 252 28.51 0.16 -3.68
N PRO A 253 27.50 -0.24 -2.89
CA PRO A 253 27.40 0.22 -1.52
C PRO A 253 28.68 -0.19 -0.77
N PRO A 254 29.29 0.70 0.03
CA PRO A 254 30.52 0.41 0.76
C PRO A 254 30.33 -0.71 1.81
N ILE A 255 29.08 -1.01 2.17
CA ILE A 255 28.71 -2.06 3.12
C ILE A 255 27.58 -2.88 2.52
N CYS A 256 27.86 -4.13 2.15
CA CYS A 256 26.82 -5.12 1.81
C CYS A 256 26.46 -5.89 3.08
N MET A 257 25.41 -5.46 3.79
CA MET A 257 24.83 -6.28 4.87
C MET A 257 23.90 -7.34 4.28
N LYS A 258 24.25 -8.61 4.45
CA LYS A 258 23.41 -9.76 4.09
C LYS A 258 22.97 -10.44 5.38
N PHE A 259 21.69 -10.33 5.73
CA PHE A 259 21.13 -11.03 6.88
C PHE A 259 20.91 -12.49 6.49
N LEU A 260 21.81 -13.36 6.94
CA LEU A 260 21.70 -14.80 6.76
C LEU A 260 20.92 -15.38 7.95
N PRO A 261 19.92 -16.26 7.73
CA PRO A 261 19.31 -17.00 8.82
C PRO A 261 20.37 -17.83 9.55
N SER A 262 20.35 -17.78 10.88
CA SER A 262 21.33 -18.50 11.71
C SER A 262 21.29 -20.01 11.41
N GLY A 263 22.45 -20.61 11.14
CA GLY A 263 22.56 -22.02 10.76
C GLY A 263 23.80 -22.35 9.92
N LYS A 264 23.77 -23.48 9.20
CA LYS A 264 24.89 -24.00 8.40
C LYS A 264 25.43 -23.02 7.34
N GLU A 265 24.59 -22.11 6.86
CA GLU A 265 24.97 -21.09 5.87
C GLU A 265 25.86 -19.99 6.48
N LEU A 266 25.70 -19.66 7.77
CA LEU A 266 26.57 -18.69 8.46
C LEU A 266 27.99 -19.25 8.63
N GLY A 267 28.11 -20.52 9.05
CA GLY A 267 29.41 -21.18 9.23
C GLY A 267 30.22 -21.34 7.94
N LYS A 268 29.56 -21.55 6.79
CA LYS A 268 30.23 -21.56 5.48
C LYS A 268 30.77 -20.18 5.11
N VAL A 269 29.99 -19.13 5.35
CA VAL A 269 30.38 -17.75 5.07
C VAL A 269 31.51 -17.31 6.01
N ASP A 270 31.48 -17.66 7.29
CA ASP A 270 32.59 -17.40 8.22
C ASP A 270 33.87 -18.17 7.83
N SER A 271 33.76 -19.42 7.37
CA SER A 271 34.93 -20.16 6.86
C SER A 271 35.50 -19.53 5.58
N PHE A 272 34.63 -18.97 4.73
CA PHE A 272 35.03 -18.30 3.50
C PHE A 272 35.70 -16.96 3.79
N LEU A 273 35.15 -16.17 4.73
CA LEU A 273 35.73 -14.89 5.15
C LEU A 273 37.06 -15.08 5.88
N SER A 274 37.19 -16.11 6.73
CA SER A 274 38.46 -16.45 7.39
C SER A 274 39.52 -16.95 6.42
N SER A 275 39.14 -17.70 5.37
CA SER A 275 40.05 -18.07 4.28
C SER A 275 40.54 -16.87 3.46
N PHE A 276 39.71 -15.83 3.29
CA PHE A 276 40.14 -14.58 2.65
C PHE A 276 41.07 -13.76 3.53
N ALA A 277 40.84 -13.75 4.85
CA ALA A 277 41.69 -13.06 5.82
C ALA A 277 43.10 -13.69 5.91
N SER A 278 43.22 -15.02 5.79
CA SER A 278 44.52 -15.72 5.81
C SER A 278 45.33 -15.62 4.51
N THR A 279 44.73 -15.19 3.41
CA THR A 279 45.39 -15.11 2.10
C THR A 279 45.96 -13.70 1.82
N ASN A 280 45.60 -12.70 2.63
CA ASN A 280 46.06 -11.31 2.53
C ASN A 280 47.01 -10.89 3.68
N SER A 281 47.53 -11.86 4.43
CA SER A 281 48.62 -11.71 5.40
C SER A 281 49.85 -12.49 4.94
#